data_AF-A0A809N2E8-F1
#
_entry.id   AF-A0A809N2E8-F1
#
_cell.length_a   1.000
_cell.length_b   1.000
_cell.length_c   1.000
_cell.angle_alpha   90.00
_cell.angle_beta   90.00
_cell.angle_gamma   90.00
#
_symmetry.space_group_name_H-M   'P 1'
#
loop_
_entity.id
_entity.type
_entity.pdbx_description
1 polymer ?
#
loop_
_entity_poly.entity_id
_entity_poly.type
_entity_poly.pdbx_seq_one_letter_code
_entity_poly.pdbx_strand_id
1 'polypeptide(L)' 'MLSQYLSEVRASVGTKLEDTVTFVVRYDQPETILNSWRIEWQGKKYDIVKLTPDTAKKQWTTIIGKPVANK' A
#
# COMPACT_ATOMS: atom_id res chain seq x y z
N MET A 1 8.12 -19.92 -23.41
CA MET A 1 6.69 -19.61 -23.14
C MET A 1 6.40 -19.52 -21.64
N LEU A 2 6.65 -20.56 -20.82
CA LEU A 2 6.37 -20.48 -19.36
C LEU A 2 7.36 -19.60 -18.57
N SER A 3 8.64 -19.61 -18.96
CA SER A 3 9.67 -18.76 -18.34
C SER A 3 9.41 -17.27 -18.53
N GLN A 4 9.01 -16.88 -19.75
CA GLN A 4 8.68 -15.50 -20.13
C GLN A 4 7.52 -14.95 -19.27
N TYR A 5 6.46 -15.73 -19.10
CA TYR A 5 5.32 -15.39 -18.25
C TYR A 5 5.73 -15.22 -16.77
N LEU A 6 6.55 -16.13 -16.23
CA LEU A 6 7.05 -16.02 -14.86
C LEU A 6 7.95 -14.79 -14.64
N SER A 7 8.79 -14.45 -15.62
CA SER A 7 9.60 -13.23 -15.58
C SER A 7 8.76 -11.96 -15.69
N GLU A 8 7.71 -11.95 -16.52
CA GLU A 8 6.77 -10.84 -16.66
C GLU A 8 5.92 -10.65 -15.39
N VAL A 9 5.50 -11.75 -14.75
CA VAL A 9 4.78 -11.72 -13.46
C VAL A 9 5.69 -11.20 -12.35
N ARG A 10 6.94 -11.67 -12.28
CA ARG A 10 7.92 -11.17 -11.28
C ARG A 10 8.28 -9.71 -11.52
N ALA A 11 8.48 -9.30 -12.77
CA ALA A 11 8.75 -7.91 -13.13
C ALA A 11 7.53 -7.01 -12.84
N SER A 12 6.31 -7.47 -13.12
CA SER A 12 5.05 -6.78 -12.82
C SER A 12 4.81 -6.59 -11.32
N VAL A 13 5.14 -7.61 -10.50
CA VAL A 13 5.03 -7.52 -9.03
C VAL A 13 6.14 -6.65 -8.44
N GLY A 14 7.37 -6.74 -8.96
CA GLY A 14 8.50 -5.88 -8.55
C GLY A 14 8.26 -4.41 -8.87
N THR A 15 7.87 -4.08 -10.10
CA THR A 15 7.62 -2.70 -10.56
C THR A 15 6.36 -2.08 -9.96
N LYS A 16 5.36 -2.87 -9.51
CA LYS A 16 4.18 -2.33 -8.79
C LYS A 16 4.49 -1.86 -7.37
N LEU A 17 5.59 -2.33 -6.78
CA LEU A 17 6.02 -1.96 -5.42
C LEU A 17 7.24 -1.03 -5.39
N GLU A 18 7.99 -0.96 -6.50
CA GLU A 18 8.92 0.15 -6.75
C GLU A 18 8.13 1.47 -6.62
N ASP A 19 8.59 2.35 -5.74
CA ASP A 19 7.91 3.57 -5.27
C ASP A 19 6.65 3.39 -4.42
N THR A 20 6.57 2.36 -3.56
CA THR A 20 5.53 2.32 -2.51
C THR A 20 6.10 2.48 -1.10
N VAL A 21 5.31 3.12 -0.23
CA VAL A 21 5.61 3.27 1.20
C VAL A 21 4.63 2.43 2.00
N THR A 22 5.16 1.64 2.94
CA THR A 22 4.34 0.86 3.86
C THR A 22 4.14 1.63 5.15
N PHE A 23 2.88 1.91 5.49
CA PHE A 23 2.46 2.48 6.76
C PHE A 23 1.86 1.39 7.63
N VAL A 24 2.22 1.36 8.91
CA VAL A 24 1.62 0.47 9.90
C VAL A 24 0.92 1.32 10.94
N VAL A 25 -0.40 1.16 11.05
CA VAL A 25 -1.25 1.90 11.99
C VAL A 25 -1.95 0.95 12.94
N ARG A 26 -2.49 1.46 14.05
CA ARG A 26 -3.31 0.65 14.96
C ARG A 26 -4.57 0.19 14.23
N TYR A 27 -5.02 -1.03 14.52
CA TYR A 27 -6.27 -1.55 13.98
C TYR A 27 -7.48 -0.73 14.48
N ASP A 28 -7.48 -0.42 15.77
CA ASP A 28 -8.52 0.39 16.41
C ASP A 28 -8.28 1.86 16.07
N GLN A 29 -9.05 2.36 15.11
CA GLN A 29 -9.04 3.74 14.64
C GLN A 29 -10.40 4.37 14.93
N PRO A 30 -10.45 5.67 15.24
CA PRO A 30 -11.72 6.35 15.47
C PRO A 30 -12.64 6.33 14.24
N GLU A 31 -12.06 6.19 13.04
CA GLU A 31 -12.79 6.06 11.78
C GLU A 31 -12.25 4.90 10.94
N THR A 32 -13.13 4.28 10.16
CA THR A 32 -12.73 3.22 9.24
C THR A 32 -11.91 3.81 8.09
N ILE A 33 -10.63 3.42 8.00
CA ILE A 33 -9.76 3.85 6.90
C ILE A 33 -10.26 3.26 5.59
N LEU A 34 -10.49 4.12 4.60
CA LEU A 34 -10.96 3.74 3.27
C LEU A 34 -9.82 3.82 2.25
N ASN A 35 -9.85 2.96 1.21
CA ASN A 35 -8.87 3.02 0.11
C ASN A 35 -8.94 4.34 -0.69
N SER A 36 -10.04 5.09 -0.60
CA SER A 36 -10.18 6.40 -1.27
C SER A 36 -9.46 7.53 -0.55
N TRP A 37 -8.93 7.28 0.64
CA TRP A 37 -8.20 8.29 1.42
C TRP A 37 -6.78 8.48 0.91
N ARG A 38 -6.21 9.62 1.30
CA ARG A 38 -4.84 10.01 0.99
C ARG A 38 -4.08 10.25 2.29
N ILE A 39 -2.88 9.69 2.38
CA ILE A 39 -2.00 9.86 3.53
C ILE A 39 -1.08 11.04 3.25
N GLU A 40 -1.00 11.98 4.19
CA GLU A 40 0.03 13.02 4.18
C GLU A 40 1.06 12.71 5.26
N TRP A 41 2.32 12.57 4.85
CA TRP A 41 3.43 12.26 5.75
C TRP A 41 4.70 12.96 5.27
N GLN A 42 5.38 13.68 6.17
CA GLN A 42 6.60 14.45 5.87
C GLN A 42 6.45 15.40 4.67
N GLY A 43 5.29 16.05 4.52
CA GLY A 43 5.00 16.97 3.42
C GLY A 43 4.79 16.30 2.05
N LYS A 44 4.73 14.96 2.00
CA LYS A 44 4.42 14.18 0.80
C LYS A 44 3.06 13.54 0.93
N LYS A 45 2.38 13.39 -0.21
CA LYS A 45 1.04 12.79 -0.29
C LYS A 45 1.14 11.41 -0.94
N TYR A 46 0.34 10.48 -0.43
CA TYR A 46 0.33 9.09 -0.88
C TYR A 46 -1.11 8.61 -1.06
N ASP A 47 -1.43 8.06 -2.22
CA ASP A 47 -2.70 7.37 -2.46
C ASP A 47 -2.63 5.96 -1.89
N ILE A 48 -3.68 5.52 -1.20
CA ILE A 48 -3.76 4.17 -0.65
C ILE A 48 -4.02 3.18 -1.77
N VAL A 49 -3.09 2.24 -1.97
CA VAL A 49 -3.19 1.18 -2.98
C VAL A 49 -3.69 -0.12 -2.36
N LYS A 50 -3.36 -0.38 -1.09
CA LYS A 50 -3.77 -1.58 -0.39
C LYS A 50 -3.93 -1.33 1.11
N LEU A 51 -5.02 -1.84 1.67
CA LEU A 51 -5.28 -1.94 3.11
C LEU A 51 -5.34 -3.41 3.51
N THR A 52 -4.51 -3.82 4.46
CA THR A 52 -4.46 -5.19 5.00
C THR A 52 -4.60 -5.12 6.52
N PRO A 53 -5.83 -5.17 7.05
CA PRO A 53 -6.06 -5.25 8.49
C PRO A 53 -5.61 -6.61 9.04
N ASP A 54 -4.99 -6.63 10.21
CA ASP A 54 -4.73 -7.86 10.95
C ASP A 54 -6.06 -8.40 11.49
N THR A 55 -6.62 -9.39 10.81
CA THR A 55 -7.90 -10.00 11.18
C THR A 55 -7.77 -10.98 12.35
N ALA A 56 -6.56 -11.47 12.64
CA ALA A 56 -6.32 -12.49 13.66
C ALA A 56 -6.17 -11.88 15.05
N LYS A 57 -5.27 -10.90 15.19
CA LYS A 57 -5.02 -10.24 16.49
C LYS A 57 -5.65 -8.86 16.60
N LYS A 58 -6.07 -8.26 15.47
CA LYS A 58 -6.67 -6.91 15.44
C LYS A 58 -5.82 -5.87 16.15
N GLN A 59 -4.50 -5.96 16.01
CA GLN A 59 -3.56 -5.01 16.62
C GLN A 59 -3.14 -3.92 15.64
N TRP A 60 -2.96 -4.28 14.38
CA TRP A 60 -2.38 -3.42 13.37
C TRP A 60 -3.13 -3.51 12.04
N THR A 61 -3.03 -2.44 11.26
CA THR A 61 -3.46 -2.40 9.86
C THR A 61 -2.28 -1.93 9.03
N THR A 62 -1.92 -2.72 8.03
CA THR A 62 -0.84 -2.38 7.09
C THR A 62 -1.44 -1.69 5.88
N ILE A 63 -0.89 -0.53 5.52
CA ILE A 63 -1.32 0.28 4.40
C ILE A 63 -0.15 0.42 3.42
N ILE A 64 -0.38 0.12 2.14
CA ILE A 64 0.59 0.38 1.08
C ILE A 64 0.13 1.64 0.36
N GLY A 65 0.94 2.70 0.43
CA GLY A 65 0.71 3.98 -0.23
C GLY A 65 1.66 4.19 -1.40
N LYS A 66 1.18 4.83 -2.47
CA LYS A 66 2.00 5.26 -3.61
C LYS A 66 2.10 6.79 -3.64
N PRO A 67 3.30 7.39 -3.79
CA PRO A 67 3.46 8.83 -3.88
C PRO A 67 2.57 9.40 -4.97
N VAL A 68 1.89 10.50 -4.64
CA VAL A 68 1.19 11.32 -5.62
C VAL A 68 2.25 12.17 -6.32
N ALA A 69 2.36 12.04 -7.64
CA ALA A 69 3.20 12.93 -8.42
C ALA A 69 2.68 14.37 -8.24
N ASN A 70 3.51 15.25 -7.64
CA ASN A 70 3.23 16.67 -7.65
C ASN A 70 3.37 17.15 -9.10
N LYS A 71 2.26 17.63 -9.67
CA LYS A 71 2.25 18.29 -10.97
C LYS A 71 2.95 19.64 -10.89
#